data_AF-A0A957AJ87-F1
#
_entry.id   AF-A0A957AJ87-F1
#
_cell.length_a   1.000
_cell.length_b   1.000
_cell.length_c   1.000
_cell.angle_alpha   90.00
_cell.angle_beta   90.00
_cell.angle_gamma   90.00
#
_symmetry.space_group_name_H-M   'P 1'
#
loop_
_entity.id
_entity.type
_entity.pdbx_description
1 polymer ?
#
loop_
_entity_poly.entity_id
_entity_poly.type
_entity_poly.pdbx_seq_one_letter_code
_entity_poly.pdbx_strand_id
1 'polypeptide(L)'
;FTGRYQPAGPVFESEPETLERWFTARYCLYTTDRAGTVLRAHVNHDPWPLQLAAAEITANTMLAAYGIALRGSPLLHDASRTDVVAWGLERAR
;
A
#
# COMPACT_ATOMS: atom_id res chain seq x y z
N PHE A 1 -16.64 -3.61 2.73
CA PHE A 1 -15.94 -4.26 1.60
C PHE A 1 -16.22 -5.75 1.68
N THR A 2 -16.51 -6.40 0.56
CA THR A 2 -16.78 -7.84 0.46
C THR A 2 -16.20 -8.37 -0.85
N GLY A 3 -15.45 -9.47 -0.76
CA GLY A 3 -14.82 -10.11 -1.90
C GLY A 3 -13.94 -11.28 -1.48
N ARG A 4 -13.35 -11.96 -2.47
CA ARG A 4 -12.34 -13.00 -2.29
C ARG A 4 -11.17 -12.68 -3.21
N TYR A 5 -9.96 -13.04 -2.80
CA TYR A 5 -8.75 -12.82 -3.59
C TYR A 5 -7.76 -13.95 -3.34
N GLN A 6 -6.81 -14.08 -4.26
CA GLN A 6 -5.73 -15.07 -4.17
C GLN A 6 -4.51 -14.58 -4.96
N PRO A 7 -3.30 -14.98 -4.56
CA PRO A 7 -2.10 -14.76 -5.37
C PRO A 7 -2.21 -15.51 -6.70
N ALA A 8 -1.58 -14.96 -7.74
CA ALA A 8 -1.56 -15.48 -9.10
C ALA A 8 -0.15 -15.32 -9.69
N GLY A 9 0.44 -16.43 -10.12
CA GLY A 9 1.76 -16.44 -10.75
C GLY A 9 2.94 -16.43 -9.76
N PRO A 10 4.17 -16.29 -10.28
CA PRO A 10 5.39 -16.36 -9.48
C PRO A 10 5.60 -15.11 -8.62
N VAL A 11 6.43 -15.26 -7.57
CA VAL A 11 6.94 -14.16 -6.76
C VAL A 11 7.99 -13.37 -7.54
N PHE A 12 7.97 -12.05 -7.45
CA PHE A 12 8.94 -11.14 -8.04
C PHE A 12 9.21 -9.93 -7.14
N GLU A 13 10.35 -9.28 -7.33
CA GLU A 13 10.64 -7.98 -6.74
C GLU A 13 10.30 -6.87 -7.74
N SER A 14 9.81 -5.73 -7.25
CA SER A 14 9.50 -4.59 -8.12
C SER A 14 10.77 -3.93 -8.68
N GLU A 15 10.81 -3.73 -10.00
CA GLU A 15 11.92 -3.05 -10.66
C GLU A 15 11.91 -1.54 -10.45
N PRO A 16 13.07 -0.85 -10.47
CA PRO A 16 13.11 0.61 -10.49
C PRO A 16 12.21 1.22 -11.57
N GLU A 17 11.68 2.42 -11.31
CA GLU A 17 10.84 3.18 -12.27
C GLU A 17 9.53 2.49 -12.67
N THR A 18 9.11 1.46 -11.94
CA THR A 18 7.79 0.82 -12.09
C THR A 18 6.76 1.36 -11.10
N LEU A 19 5.49 1.12 -11.42
CA LEU A 19 4.39 1.52 -10.55
C LEU A 19 4.35 0.66 -9.28
N GLU A 20 4.69 -0.62 -9.38
CA GLU A 20 4.85 -1.56 -8.28
C GLU A 20 5.88 -1.04 -7.28
N ARG A 21 7.03 -0.56 -7.79
CA ARG A 21 8.07 0.04 -6.96
C ARG A 21 7.60 1.34 -6.32
N TRP A 22 6.87 2.18 -7.06
CA TRP A 22 6.32 3.41 -6.50
C TRP A 22 5.31 3.15 -5.36
N PHE A 23 4.48 2.12 -5.48
CA PHE A 23 3.51 1.74 -4.46
C PHE A 23 4.16 1.13 -3.21
N THR A 24 5.22 0.35 -3.38
CA THR A 24 5.80 -0.45 -2.28
C THR A 24 7.04 0.17 -1.63
N ALA A 25 7.82 0.98 -2.34
CA ALA A 25 9.04 1.60 -1.80
C ALA A 25 8.73 2.87 -0.97
N ARG A 26 7.91 2.72 0.07
CA ARG A 26 7.48 3.82 0.94
C ARG A 26 8.26 3.84 2.25
N TYR A 27 9.50 4.32 2.16
CA TYR A 27 10.42 4.40 3.31
C TYR A 27 10.11 5.54 4.31
N CYS A 28 9.02 6.28 4.10
CA CYS A 28 8.52 7.29 5.03
C CYS A 28 7.00 7.23 5.11
N LEU A 29 6.48 7.23 6.35
CA LEU A 29 5.09 7.52 6.65
C LEU A 29 4.95 9.00 7.03
N TYR A 30 3.91 9.65 6.55
CA TYR A 30 3.56 11.02 6.91
C TYR A 30 2.16 11.06 7.53
N THR A 31 2.00 11.87 8.58
CA THR A 31 0.71 12.08 9.26
C THR A 31 0.67 13.48 9.88
N THR A 32 -0.43 13.82 10.55
CA THR A 32 -0.57 15.06 11.32
C THR A 32 -0.99 14.76 12.76
N ASP A 33 -0.54 15.57 13.70
CA ASP A 33 -1.10 15.58 15.06
C ASP A 33 -2.42 16.36 15.12
N ARG A 34 -3.03 16.44 16.30
CA ARG A 34 -4.27 17.19 16.51
C ARG A 34 -4.14 18.70 16.26
N ALA A 35 -2.94 19.25 16.34
CA ALA A 35 -2.66 20.65 16.05
C ALA A 35 -2.38 20.90 14.56
N GLY A 36 -2.38 19.85 13.73
CA GLY A 36 -2.06 19.92 12.31
C GLY A 36 -0.56 19.94 12.01
N THR A 37 0.31 19.67 12.99
CA THR A 37 1.75 19.56 12.76
C THR A 37 2.04 18.34 11.90
N VAL A 38 2.74 18.53 10.78
CA VAL A 38 3.17 17.41 9.94
C VAL A 38 4.27 16.62 10.65
N LEU A 39 4.05 15.32 10.77
CA LEU A 39 4.97 14.36 11.35
C LEU A 39 5.42 13.36 10.29
N ARG A 40 6.64 12.85 10.46
CA ARG A 40 7.25 11.81 9.63
C ARG A 40 7.71 10.67 10.53
N ALA A 41 7.57 9.43 10.07
CA ALA A 41 8.31 8.28 10.59
C ALA A 41 9.11 7.65 9.44
N HIS A 42 10.37 7.30 9.71
CA HIS A 42 11.14 6.45 8.80
C HIS A 42 10.62 5.02 8.90
N VAL A 43 10.57 4.35 7.76
CA VAL A 43 10.17 2.97 7.63
C VAL A 43 11.24 2.27 6.83
N ASN A 44 11.75 1.14 7.32
CA ASN A 44 12.67 0.30 6.59
C ASN A 44 12.09 -1.11 6.44
N HIS A 45 12.19 -1.62 5.24
CA HIS A 45 11.82 -2.98 4.86
C HIS A 45 12.58 -3.36 3.60
N ASP A 46 12.79 -4.65 3.41
CA ASP A 46 13.29 -5.18 2.14
C ASP A 46 12.24 -5.01 1.02
N PRO A 47 12.61 -5.08 -0.26
CA PRO A 47 11.64 -5.13 -1.36
C PRO A 47 10.55 -6.18 -1.08
N TRP A 48 9.30 -5.83 -1.35
CA TRP A 48 8.18 -6.73 -1.06
C TRP A 48 8.24 -7.95 -2.02
N PRO A 49 8.04 -9.18 -1.53
CA PRO A 49 7.96 -10.37 -2.37
C PRO A 49 6.59 -10.42 -3.07
N LEU A 50 6.43 -9.63 -4.13
CA LEU A 50 5.17 -9.41 -4.83
C LEU A 50 4.77 -10.60 -5.69
N GLN A 51 3.46 -10.83 -5.80
CA GLN A 51 2.82 -11.66 -6.81
C GLN A 51 1.72 -10.83 -7.47
N LEU A 52 1.37 -11.14 -8.73
CA LEU A 52 0.08 -10.67 -9.25
C LEU A 52 -1.04 -11.29 -8.42
N ALA A 53 -2.22 -10.69 -8.42
CA ALA A 53 -3.37 -11.24 -7.72
C ALA A 53 -4.63 -11.23 -8.57
N ALA A 54 -5.53 -12.17 -8.29
CA ALA A 54 -6.88 -12.19 -8.81
C ALA A 54 -7.86 -11.94 -7.66
N ALA A 55 -8.93 -11.19 -7.93
CA ALA A 55 -9.97 -10.93 -6.94
C ALA A 55 -11.36 -10.88 -7.57
N GLU A 56 -12.34 -11.42 -6.85
CA GLU A 56 -13.76 -11.21 -7.07
C GLU A 56 -14.27 -10.28 -5.98
N ILE A 57 -14.63 -9.05 -6.36
CA ILE A 57 -15.11 -8.02 -5.42
C ILE A 57 -16.61 -7.84 -5.65
N THR A 58 -17.43 -8.24 -4.66
CA THR A 58 -18.88 -8.11 -4.74
C THR A 58 -19.38 -6.77 -4.22
N ALA A 59 -18.65 -6.15 -3.29
CA ALA A 59 -18.98 -4.81 -2.78
C ALA A 59 -17.73 -4.05 -2.32
N ASN A 60 -17.49 -2.86 -2.87
CA ASN A 60 -16.47 -1.94 -2.37
C ASN A 60 -17.06 -0.55 -2.09
N THR A 61 -17.31 -0.27 -0.82
CA THR A 61 -17.85 1.01 -0.33
C THR A 61 -16.82 1.85 0.43
N MET A 62 -15.55 1.45 0.46
CA MET A 62 -14.53 2.08 1.31
C MET A 62 -14.36 3.57 1.06
N LEU A 63 -14.54 4.00 -0.19
CA LEU A 63 -14.38 5.39 -0.59
C LEU A 63 -15.71 6.18 -0.66
N ALA A 64 -16.84 5.52 -0.40
CA ALA A 64 -18.16 6.15 -0.50
C ALA A 64 -18.33 7.30 0.51
N ALA A 65 -17.82 7.14 1.73
CA ALA A 65 -17.86 8.19 2.76
C ALA A 65 -17.12 9.47 2.36
N TYR A 66 -16.19 9.37 1.42
CA TYR A 66 -15.42 10.50 0.89
C TYR A 66 -15.98 11.03 -0.44
N GLY A 67 -17.09 10.48 -0.94
CA GLY A 67 -17.68 10.87 -2.22
C GLY A 67 -16.83 10.53 -3.45
N ILE A 68 -15.86 9.62 -3.32
CA ILE A 68 -14.94 9.25 -4.40
C ILE A 68 -15.51 8.04 -5.15
N ALA A 69 -15.81 8.22 -6.44
CA ALA A 69 -16.24 7.15 -7.33
C ALA A 69 -15.04 6.41 -7.93
N LEU A 70 -14.97 5.09 -7.74
CA LEU A 70 -13.96 4.24 -8.36
C LEU A 70 -14.29 3.97 -9.84
N ARG A 71 -13.27 3.96 -10.69
CA ARG A 71 -13.39 3.70 -12.14
C ARG A 71 -12.27 2.77 -12.60
N GLY A 72 -12.54 2.00 -13.65
CA GLY A 72 -11.58 1.08 -14.25
C GLY A 72 -11.44 -0.24 -13.50
N SER A 73 -10.61 -1.12 -14.04
CA SER A 73 -10.26 -2.40 -13.41
C SER A 73 -9.24 -2.17 -12.29
N PRO A 74 -9.33 -2.93 -11.18
CA PRO A 74 -8.33 -2.84 -10.13
C PRO A 74 -6.98 -3.38 -10.61
N LEU A 75 -5.90 -2.73 -10.17
CA LEU A 75 -4.57 -3.32 -10.18
C LEU A 75 -4.38 -4.12 -8.89
N LEU A 76 -3.99 -5.39 -9.01
CA LEU A 76 -3.99 -6.33 -7.88
C LEU A 76 -2.62 -6.98 -7.75
N HIS A 77 -2.05 -6.85 -6.55
CA HIS A 77 -0.85 -7.55 -6.12
C HIS A 77 -1.10 -8.18 -4.75
N ASP A 78 -0.49 -9.34 -4.53
CA ASP A 78 -0.39 -9.98 -3.23
C ASP A 78 1.07 -9.94 -2.79
N ALA A 79 1.30 -9.89 -1.49
CA ALA A 79 2.62 -10.05 -0.93
C ALA A 79 2.50 -10.94 0.30
N SER A 80 3.38 -11.93 0.38
CA SER A 80 3.56 -12.65 1.64
C SER A 80 4.16 -11.72 2.71
N ARG A 81 4.39 -12.25 3.91
CA ARG A 81 4.91 -11.49 5.04
C ARG A 81 6.12 -10.64 4.64
N THR A 82 6.06 -9.35 4.99
CA THR A 82 7.18 -8.41 4.90
C THR A 82 7.56 -7.96 6.31
N ASP A 83 8.83 -8.11 6.68
CA ASP A 83 9.31 -7.61 7.95
C ASP A 83 9.61 -6.10 7.83
N VAL A 84 9.11 -5.33 8.80
CA VAL A 84 9.14 -3.86 8.76
C VAL A 84 9.65 -3.32 10.09
N VAL A 85 10.57 -2.37 10.02
CA VAL A 85 10.98 -1.53 11.14
C VAL A 85 10.45 -0.12 10.91
N ALA A 86 9.64 0.38 11.84
CA ALA A 86 9.18 1.76 11.85
C ALA A 86 9.71 2.46 13.09
N TRP A 87 10.40 3.59 12.90
CA TRP A 87 10.87 4.42 14.01
C TRP A 87 9.80 5.40 14.47
N GLY A 88 9.99 5.97 15.66
CA GLY A 88 9.05 6.93 16.25
C GLY A 88 8.83 8.16 15.36
N LEU A 89 7.65 8.77 15.50
CA LEU A 89 7.28 9.98 14.79
C LEU A 89 8.18 11.16 15.20
N GLU A 90 8.66 11.89 14.21
CA GLU A 90 9.38 13.15 14.35
C GLU A 90 8.67 14.26 13.56
N ARG A 91 8.92 15.53 13.91
CA ARG A 91 8.38 16.65 13.13
C ARG A 91 9.00 16.66 11.74
N ALA A 92 8.16 16.67 10.70
CA ALA A 92 8.62 16.85 9.33
C ALA A 92 9.18 18.28 9.19
N ARG A 93 10.38 18.42 8.63
CA ARG A 93 11.03 19.71 8.37
C ARG A 93 10.59 20.29 7.05
#